data_AF-A0A9Q1C624-F1
#
_entry.id   AF-A0A9Q1C624-F1
#
_cell.length_a   1.000
_cell.length_b   1.000
_cell.length_c   1.000
_cell.angle_alpha   90.00
_cell.angle_beta   90.00
_cell.angle_gamma   90.00
#
_symmetry.space_group_name_H-M   'P 1'
#
loop_
_entity.id
_entity.type
_entity.pdbx_description
1 polymer ?
#
loop_
_entity_poly.entity_id
_entity_poly.type
_entity_poly.pdbx_seq_one_letter_code
_entity_poly.pdbx_strand_id
1 'polypeptide(L)'
;MVLPIHGRTMIDINATVYQYRPIISKLLAAHGLTGCDKVATHFGIGKAAALLILRTGAHTLANLDDTNCDLSKVIYQATPFVLACYGQDGCTSMTEARKEMWTS
;
A
#
# COMPACT_ATOMS: atom_id res chain seq x y z
N MET A 1 1.67 -6.28 -43.40
CA MET A 1 1.55 -7.05 -42.14
C MET A 1 1.37 -6.04 -41.02
N VAL A 2 0.15 -5.87 -40.50
CA VAL A 2 -0.14 -4.91 -39.44
C VAL A 2 0.05 -5.63 -38.11
N LEU A 3 1.03 -5.20 -37.31
CA LEU A 3 1.26 -5.77 -35.98
C LEU A 3 0.02 -5.50 -35.10
N PRO A 4 -0.51 -6.50 -34.37
CA PRO A 4 -1.76 -6.43 -33.61
C PRO A 4 -1.70 -5.53 -32.35
N ILE A 5 -0.74 -4.60 -32.32
CA ILE A 5 -0.37 -3.77 -31.16
C ILE A 5 -0.78 -2.30 -31.37
N HIS A 6 -1.43 -1.96 -32.48
CA HIS A 6 -1.91 -0.61 -32.73
C HIS A 6 -2.97 -0.22 -31.69
N GLY A 7 -2.74 0.89 -30.97
CA GLY A 7 -3.64 1.43 -29.95
C GLY A 7 -3.41 0.94 -28.52
N ARG A 8 -2.40 0.11 -28.26
CA ARG A 8 -2.02 -0.24 -26.88
C ARG A 8 -1.03 0.79 -26.32
N THR A 9 -1.34 1.32 -25.15
CA THR A 9 -0.36 2.07 -24.36
C THR A 9 0.76 1.12 -23.93
N MET A 10 1.99 1.33 -24.41
CA MET A 10 3.15 0.63 -23.88
C MET A 10 3.53 1.26 -22.55
N ILE A 11 3.71 0.42 -21.53
CA ILE A 11 4.29 0.83 -20.25
C ILE A 11 5.80 0.73 -20.38
N ASP A 12 6.49 1.86 -20.25
CA ASP A 12 7.94 1.86 -20.08
C ASP A 12 8.27 1.48 -18.62
N ILE A 13 8.75 0.25 -18.45
CA ILE A 13 9.10 -0.30 -17.15
C ILE A 13 10.26 0.49 -16.52
N ASN A 14 11.26 0.89 -17.30
CA ASN A 14 12.42 1.61 -16.78
C ASN A 14 12.02 3.01 -16.32
N ALA A 15 11.22 3.71 -17.13
CA ALA A 15 10.67 5.01 -16.75
C ALA A 15 9.80 4.90 -15.48
N THR A 16 8.99 3.84 -15.39
CA THR A 16 8.15 3.57 -14.20
C THR A 16 9.02 3.33 -12.97
N VAL A 17 10.02 2.43 -13.05
CA VAL A 17 10.95 2.14 -11.94
C VAL A 17 11.67 3.42 -11.49
N TYR A 18 12.13 4.24 -12.45
CA TYR A 18 12.78 5.50 -12.13
C TYR A 18 11.84 6.48 -11.42
N GLN A 19 10.61 6.63 -11.93
CA GLN A 19 9.57 7.48 -11.34
C GLN A 19 9.22 7.08 -9.90
N TYR A 20 9.15 5.77 -9.62
CA TYR A 20 8.73 5.25 -8.32
C TYR A 20 9.90 4.90 -7.39
N ARG A 21 11.15 5.14 -7.80
CA ARG A 21 12.37 4.83 -7.03
C ARG A 21 12.32 5.26 -5.55
N PRO A 22 11.80 6.45 -5.18
CA PRO A 22 11.76 6.87 -3.78
C PRO A 22 10.87 6.00 -2.88
N ILE A 23 9.91 5.27 -3.46
CA ILE A 23 8.92 4.48 -2.72
C ILE A 23 9.05 2.96 -2.97
N ILE A 24 9.97 2.52 -3.83
CA ILE A 24 10.11 1.11 -4.25
C ILE A 24 10.20 0.14 -3.07
N SER A 25 11.00 0.45 -2.06
CA SER A 25 11.19 -0.42 -0.89
C SER A 25 9.90 -0.64 -0.08
N LYS A 26 8.97 0.32 -0.13
CA LYS A 26 7.69 0.26 0.58
C LYS A 26 6.54 -0.24 -0.30
N LEU A 27 6.76 -0.33 -1.62
CA LEU A 27 5.70 -0.59 -2.60
C LEU A 27 5.07 -1.97 -2.42
N LEU A 28 5.89 -2.99 -2.14
CA LEU A 28 5.41 -4.36 -1.90
C LEU A 28 4.58 -4.45 -0.62
N ALA A 29 5.05 -3.81 0.45
CA ALA A 29 4.33 -3.79 1.72
C ALA A 29 2.97 -3.10 1.58
N ALA A 30 2.96 -1.94 0.91
CA ALA A 30 1.73 -1.23 0.59
C ALA A 30 0.78 -2.04 -0.29
N HIS A 31 1.34 -2.80 -1.24
CA HIS A 31 0.56 -3.67 -2.12
C HIS A 31 -0.15 -4.77 -1.32
N GLY A 32 0.53 -5.40 -0.37
CA GLY A 32 -0.04 -6.39 0.54
C GLY A 32 -1.13 -5.80 1.45
N LEU A 33 -0.87 -4.63 2.06
CA LEU A 33 -1.81 -3.99 2.99
C LEU A 33 -3.08 -3.48 2.32
N THR A 34 -3.00 -3.04 1.06
CA THR A 34 -4.16 -2.47 0.33
C THR A 34 -4.90 -3.47 -0.55
N GLY A 35 -4.45 -4.74 -0.53
CA GLY A 35 -5.05 -5.86 -1.24
C GLY A 35 -4.36 -6.23 -2.55
N CYS A 36 -4.28 -7.51 -2.83
CA CYS A 36 -3.68 -8.10 -4.02
C CYS A 36 -4.46 -9.35 -4.43
N ASP A 37 -4.00 -10.09 -5.43
CA ASP A 37 -4.66 -11.34 -5.86
C ASP A 37 -4.78 -12.40 -4.73
N LYS A 38 -4.02 -12.23 -3.65
CA LYS A 38 -4.03 -13.12 -2.46
C LYS A 38 -4.63 -12.48 -1.20
N VAL A 39 -4.83 -11.16 -1.18
CA VAL A 39 -5.30 -10.41 0.00
C VAL A 39 -6.46 -9.53 -0.42
N ALA A 40 -7.60 -9.65 0.25
CA ALA A 40 -8.75 -8.81 -0.07
C ALA A 40 -8.42 -7.32 0.03
N THR A 41 -8.91 -6.53 -0.93
CA THR A 41 -8.83 -5.07 -0.84
C THR A 41 -9.77 -4.55 0.25
N HIS A 42 -9.28 -3.54 0.96
CA HIS A 42 -10.09 -2.79 1.91
C HIS A 42 -11.12 -1.93 1.17
N PHE A 43 -12.39 -1.97 1.60
CA PHE A 43 -13.43 -1.12 1.01
C PHE A 43 -13.03 0.36 1.12
N GLY A 44 -13.10 1.09 0.00
CA GLY A 44 -12.74 2.50 -0.07
C GLY A 44 -11.25 2.81 -0.28
N ILE A 45 -10.34 1.83 -0.20
CA ILE A 45 -8.91 2.04 -0.47
C ILE A 45 -8.55 1.54 -1.87
N GLY A 46 -8.27 2.49 -2.77
CA GLY A 46 -7.71 2.22 -4.09
C GLY A 46 -6.17 2.29 -4.11
N LYS A 47 -5.56 1.70 -5.15
CA LYS A 47 -4.10 1.76 -5.37
C LYS A 47 -3.56 3.18 -5.54
N ALA A 48 -4.35 4.08 -6.12
CA ALA A 48 -3.98 5.49 -6.25
C ALA A 48 -3.88 6.19 -4.88
N ALA A 49 -4.82 5.92 -3.96
CA ALA A 49 -4.79 6.45 -2.60
C ALA A 49 -3.55 5.94 -1.84
N ALA A 50 -3.28 4.64 -1.93
CA ALA A 50 -2.07 4.04 -1.36
C ALA A 50 -0.79 4.70 -1.88
N LEU A 51 -0.66 4.89 -3.20
CA LEU A 51 0.50 5.54 -3.81
C LEU A 51 0.64 7.00 -3.38
N LEU A 52 -0.45 7.73 -3.23
CA LEU A 52 -0.44 9.11 -2.73
C LEU A 52 0.15 9.15 -1.32
N ILE A 53 -0.35 8.30 -0.42
CA ILE A 53 0.14 8.22 0.97
C ILE A 53 1.59 7.75 1.04
N LEU A 54 2.03 6.79 0.21
CA LEU A 54 3.44 6.40 0.17
C LEU A 54 4.35 7.55 -0.23
N ARG A 55 3.92 8.37 -1.19
CA ARG A 55 4.72 9.49 -1.72
C ARG A 55 4.90 10.63 -0.72
N THR A 56 4.08 10.72 0.33
CA THR A 56 4.30 11.71 1.40
C THR A 56 5.57 11.41 2.20
N GLY A 57 6.03 10.16 2.19
CA GLY A 57 7.20 9.73 2.97
C GLY A 57 6.95 9.58 4.48
N ALA A 58 5.77 9.94 4.98
CA ALA A 58 5.45 9.97 6.41
C ALA A 58 5.37 8.57 7.05
N HIS A 59 5.08 7.53 6.26
CA HIS A 59 4.93 6.17 6.76
C HIS A 59 6.14 5.30 6.39
N THR A 60 6.66 4.59 7.39
CA THR A 60 7.64 3.52 7.20
C THR A 60 6.89 2.19 7.17
N LEU A 61 7.22 1.34 6.21
CA LEU A 61 6.62 0.00 6.01
C LEU A 61 7.73 -1.05 5.88
N ALA A 62 8.71 -1.00 6.78
CA ALA A 62 9.93 -1.80 6.74
C ALA A 62 9.89 -3.05 7.64
N ASN A 63 8.79 -3.24 8.38
CA ASN A 63 8.62 -4.41 9.24
C ASN A 63 7.86 -5.53 8.52
N LEU A 64 7.14 -5.22 7.43
CA LEU A 64 6.29 -6.20 6.73
C LEU A 64 7.12 -7.23 5.93
N ASP A 65 8.36 -6.88 5.58
CA ASP A 65 9.33 -7.72 4.89
C ASP A 65 10.35 -8.40 5.82
N ASP A 66 10.31 -8.12 7.13
CA ASP A 66 11.18 -8.75 8.12
C ASP A 66 10.51 -9.99 8.76
N THR A 67 10.97 -11.18 8.37
CA THR A 67 10.46 -12.46 8.87
C THR A 67 10.77 -12.74 10.34
N ASN A 68 11.67 -11.98 10.96
CA ASN A 68 12.00 -12.08 12.38
C ASN A 68 11.28 -11.02 13.22
N CYS A 69 10.51 -10.14 12.58
CA CYS A 69 9.82 -9.06 13.26
C CYS A 69 8.59 -9.57 14.00
N ASP A 70 8.37 -9.03 15.20
CA ASP A 70 7.17 -9.31 15.95
C ASP A 70 5.94 -8.70 15.24
N LEU A 71 4.85 -9.47 15.17
CA LEU A 71 3.61 -9.06 14.53
C LEU A 71 3.09 -7.72 15.08
N SER A 72 3.28 -7.43 16.37
CA SER A 72 2.89 -6.15 16.98
C SER A 72 3.57 -4.95 16.33
N LYS A 73 4.84 -5.08 15.94
CA LYS A 73 5.60 -4.03 15.25
C LYS A 73 5.15 -3.85 13.81
N VAL A 74 4.71 -4.93 13.16
CA VAL A 74 4.11 -4.89 11.83
C VAL A 74 2.79 -4.12 11.88
N ILE A 75 1.92 -4.49 12.83
CA ILE A 75 0.64 -3.82 13.10
C ILE A 75 0.87 -2.34 13.39
N TYR A 76 1.84 -1.99 14.22
CA TYR A 76 2.19 -0.62 14.57
C TYR A 76 2.53 0.25 13.35
N GLN A 77 3.25 -0.28 12.34
CA GLN A 77 3.54 0.44 11.09
C GLN A 77 2.35 0.44 10.12
N ALA A 78 1.64 -0.68 10.02
CA ALA A 78 0.54 -0.84 9.08
C ALA A 78 -0.67 0.03 9.43
N THR A 79 -1.03 0.14 10.71
CA THR A 79 -2.21 0.87 11.19
C THR A 79 -2.23 2.34 10.74
N PRO A 80 -1.22 3.17 11.06
CA PRO A 80 -1.22 4.58 10.66
C PRO A 80 -1.18 4.76 9.14
N PHE A 81 -0.58 3.82 8.41
CA PHE A 81 -0.58 3.85 6.95
C PHE A 81 -1.98 3.60 6.36
N VAL A 82 -2.69 2.60 6.88
CA VAL A 82 -4.07 2.28 6.45
C VAL A 82 -5.03 3.41 6.84
N LEU A 83 -4.90 3.96 8.04
CA LEU A 83 -5.59 5.16 8.50
C LEU A 83 -5.39 6.35 7.55
N ALA A 84 -4.15 6.64 7.19
CA ALA A 84 -3.84 7.71 6.25
C ALA A 84 -4.42 7.45 4.86
N CYS A 85 -4.53 6.19 4.41
CA CYS A 85 -5.22 5.84 3.16
C CYS A 85 -6.73 6.16 3.20
N TYR A 86 -7.32 6.24 4.39
CA TYR A 86 -8.68 6.73 4.62
C TYR A 86 -8.75 8.26 4.88
N GLY A 87 -7.61 8.95 4.92
CA GLY A 87 -7.53 10.36 5.29
C GLY A 87 -7.83 10.61 6.78
N GLN A 88 -7.46 9.66 7.65
CA GLN A 88 -7.67 9.73 9.09
C GLN A 88 -6.32 9.77 9.84
N ASP A 89 -6.27 10.53 10.94
CA ASP A 89 -5.04 10.80 11.69
C ASP A 89 -4.91 9.93 12.95
N GLY A 90 -5.96 9.20 13.31
CA GLY A 90 -6.00 8.36 14.51
C GLY A 90 -7.32 7.62 14.71
N CYS A 91 -7.31 6.77 15.73
CA CYS A 91 -8.40 5.87 16.10
C CYS A 91 -9.34 6.48 17.14
N THR A 92 -10.65 6.57 16.91
CA THR A 92 -11.63 6.80 18.00
C THR A 92 -12.33 5.54 18.55
N SER A 93 -12.09 4.37 17.93
CA SER A 93 -12.21 2.98 18.47
C SER A 93 -11.53 2.01 17.50
N MET A 94 -11.68 0.66 17.66
CA MET A 94 -11.27 -0.54 16.88
C MET A 94 -12.47 -1.31 16.25
N THR A 95 -13.68 -0.79 16.40
CA THR A 95 -14.74 -0.76 15.39
C THR A 95 -14.82 0.74 14.96
N GLU A 96 -13.65 1.34 14.89
CA GLU A 96 -13.26 2.54 14.18
C GLU A 96 -11.87 2.20 13.62
N ALA A 97 -11.01 1.45 14.36
CA ALA A 97 -9.58 0.94 14.33
C ALA A 97 -9.37 -0.48 13.79
N ARG A 98 -10.35 -1.37 13.96
CA ARG A 98 -10.49 -2.77 13.49
C ARG A 98 -11.87 -2.95 12.77
N LYS A 99 -12.75 -1.93 12.84
CA LYS A 99 -13.30 -1.22 11.65
C LYS A 99 -12.26 -0.22 11.02
N GLU A 100 -10.95 -0.34 11.31
CA GLU A 100 -9.72 0.30 10.69
C GLU A 100 -8.58 -0.79 10.59
N MET A 101 -8.84 -2.11 10.87
CA MET A 101 -7.88 -3.27 10.93
C MET A 101 -8.39 -4.75 11.25
N TRP A 102 -9.66 -5.14 11.62
CA TRP A 102 -10.24 -6.54 11.87
C TRP A 102 -10.22 -7.41 13.22
N THR A 103 -10.46 -6.86 14.43
CA THR A 103 -10.68 -7.46 15.80
C THR A 103 -9.69 -8.44 16.48
N SER A 104 -8.40 -8.44 16.15
CA SER A 104 -7.37 -9.10 17.01
C SER A 104 -6.90 -8.20 18.17
#